data_AF-A0A7S1B1T9-F1
#
_entry.id   AF-A0A7S1B1T9-F1
#
_cell.length_a   1.000
_cell.length_b   1.000
_cell.length_c   1.000
_cell.angle_alpha   90.00
_cell.angle_beta   90.00
_cell.angle_gamma   90.00
#
_symmetry.space_group_name_H-M   'P 1'
#
loop_
_entity.id
_entity.type
_entity.pdbx_description
1 polymer ?
#
loop_
_entity_poly.entity_id
_entity_poly.type
_entity_poly.pdbx_seq_one_letter_code
_entity_poly.pdbx_strand_id
1 'polypeptide(L)'
;DEICAGDVVTLQVELLRSSLEEQDAAGAAHTPLFPSSTVVEAWWVIVTLPDGRVCTTRVVDPSRRAVALLKFRVSRAGKCRCAIVVMSECYRGLDVEDSLTFTVNTRPKEQQSDDEYDNEDE
;
A
#
# COMPACT_ATOMS: atom_id res chain seq x y z
N ASP A 1 -13.61 6.85 -8.65
CA ASP A 1 -13.82 5.53 -8.04
C ASP A 1 -14.17 5.69 -6.58
N GLU A 2 -15.36 5.22 -6.20
CA GLU A 2 -15.79 5.19 -4.80
C GLU A 2 -15.38 3.85 -4.18
N ILE A 3 -14.74 3.87 -3.01
CA ILE A 3 -14.35 2.67 -2.28
C ILE A 3 -15.55 2.20 -1.47
N CYS A 4 -16.04 0.98 -1.68
CA CYS A 4 -17.13 0.40 -0.90
C CYS A 4 -16.65 -0.64 0.11
N ALA A 5 -17.44 -0.84 1.16
CA ALA A 5 -17.20 -1.92 2.11
C ALA A 5 -17.22 -3.27 1.38
N GLY A 6 -16.20 -4.09 1.67
CA GLY A 6 -15.97 -5.37 1.03
C GLY A 6 -14.95 -5.34 -0.12
N ASP A 7 -14.58 -4.16 -0.62
CA ASP A 7 -13.65 -4.02 -1.75
C ASP A 7 -12.20 -4.31 -1.36
N VAL A 8 -11.40 -4.68 -2.36
CA VAL A 8 -9.94 -4.76 -2.27
C VAL A 8 -9.37 -3.46 -2.82
N VAL A 9 -8.75 -2.68 -1.95
CA VAL A 9 -8.14 -1.39 -2.28
C VAL A 9 -6.65 -1.58 -2.54
N THR A 10 -6.11 -0.82 -3.48
CA THR A 10 -4.66 -0.75 -3.73
C THR A 10 -4.13 0.60 -3.26
N LEU A 11 -3.19 0.59 -2.31
CA LEU A 11 -2.41 1.75 -1.93
C LEU A 11 -1.10 1.74 -2.70
N GLN A 12 -0.85 2.83 -3.43
CA GLN A 12 0.41 3.09 -4.10
C GLN A 12 1.24 4.04 -3.23
N VAL A 13 2.44 3.60 -2.85
CA VAL A 13 3.45 4.42 -2.18
C VAL A 13 4.62 4.61 -3.13
N GLU A 14 4.95 5.85 -3.43
CA GLU A 14 6.11 6.20 -4.25
C GLU A 14 7.24 6.68 -3.35
N LEU A 15 8.40 6.01 -3.46
CA LEU A 15 9.62 6.39 -2.78
C LEU A 15 10.48 7.18 -3.78
N LEU A 16 10.80 8.43 -3.44
CA LEU A 16 11.63 9.31 -4.26
C LEU A 16 12.96 9.57 -3.56
N ARG A 17 14.06 9.12 -4.18
CA ARG A 17 15.42 9.48 -3.78
C ARG A 17 15.75 10.87 -4.30
N SER A 18 15.59 11.89 -3.46
CA SER A 18 15.81 13.29 -3.85
C SER A 18 17.28 13.62 -4.16
N SER A 19 18.22 12.79 -3.72
CA SER A 19 19.65 12.94 -3.94
C SER A 19 20.14 12.43 -5.30
N LEU A 20 19.31 11.72 -6.07
CA LEU A 20 19.67 11.16 -7.38
C LEU A 20 19.16 12.07 -8.51
N GLU A 21 19.93 12.18 -9.60
CA GLU A 21 19.49 12.86 -10.81
C GLU A 21 18.49 12.02 -11.61
N GLU A 22 17.85 12.64 -12.61
CA GLU A 22 16.96 11.93 -13.51
C GLU A 22 17.75 10.87 -14.30
N GLN A 23 17.37 9.60 -14.17
CA GLN A 23 18.02 8.39 -14.72
C GLN A 23 19.13 7.75 -13.86
N ASP A 24 19.49 8.35 -12.72
CA ASP A 24 20.42 7.71 -11.78
C ASP A 24 19.74 6.62 -10.94
N ALA A 25 20.57 5.67 -10.49
CA ALA A 25 20.19 4.61 -9.56
C ALA A 25 21.15 4.55 -8.37
N ALA A 26 20.62 4.17 -7.22
CA ALA A 26 21.41 3.95 -6.02
C ALA A 26 22.36 2.75 -6.18
N GLY A 27 23.58 2.90 -5.67
CA GLY A 27 24.52 1.80 -5.53
C GLY A 27 24.24 0.92 -4.31
N ALA A 28 25.20 0.06 -3.98
CA ALA A 28 25.16 -0.72 -2.75
C ALA A 28 25.16 0.18 -1.49
N ALA A 29 24.53 -0.29 -0.42
CA ALA A 29 24.52 0.43 0.84
C ALA A 29 25.93 0.53 1.45
N HIS A 30 26.29 1.71 1.92
CA HIS A 30 27.61 1.96 2.51
C HIS A 30 27.70 1.37 3.93
N THR A 31 28.25 0.15 4.04
CA THR A 31 28.26 -0.65 5.26
C THR A 31 29.66 -1.24 5.57
N PRO A 32 30.69 -0.41 5.83
CA PRO A 32 32.11 -0.85 5.88
C PRO A 32 32.45 -1.83 7.02
N LEU A 33 31.62 -1.88 8.05
CA LEU A 33 31.79 -2.80 9.19
C LEU A 33 30.96 -4.08 9.06
N PHE A 34 30.19 -4.22 7.97
CA PHE A 34 29.38 -5.41 7.72
C PHE A 34 30.22 -6.45 6.95
N PRO A 35 30.18 -7.74 7.34
CA PRO A 35 31.08 -8.75 6.78
C PRO A 35 30.79 -9.11 5.31
N SER A 36 29.60 -8.78 4.79
CA SER A 36 29.28 -8.96 3.37
C SER A 36 29.89 -7.84 2.54
N SER A 37 30.51 -8.18 1.41
CA SER A 37 31.13 -7.21 0.51
C SER A 37 30.10 -6.31 -0.19
N THR A 38 28.86 -6.74 -0.32
CA THR A 38 27.79 -5.98 -0.98
C THR A 38 26.48 -6.15 -0.22
N VAL A 39 25.93 -5.04 0.26
CA VAL A 39 24.60 -4.99 0.87
C VAL A 39 23.68 -4.22 -0.08
N VAL A 40 22.58 -4.86 -0.49
CA VAL A 40 21.57 -4.23 -1.34
C VAL A 40 20.71 -3.33 -0.46
N GLU A 41 20.53 -2.08 -0.88
CA GLU A 41 19.61 -1.17 -0.21
C GLU A 41 18.18 -1.71 -0.32
N ALA A 42 17.50 -1.82 0.82
CA ALA A 42 16.13 -2.29 0.88
C ALA A 42 15.30 -1.45 1.87
N TRP A 43 14.05 -1.24 1.50
CA TRP A 43 13.09 -0.46 2.26
C TRP A 43 11.84 -1.28 2.55
N TRP A 44 11.35 -1.24 3.78
CA TRP A 44 10.05 -1.79 4.16
C TRP A 44 9.01 -0.69 4.13
N VAL A 45 7.95 -0.89 3.36
CA VAL A 45 6.73 -0.08 3.46
C VAL A 45 5.73 -0.87 4.29
N ILE A 46 5.37 -0.32 5.45
CA ILE A 46 4.52 -0.95 6.47
C ILE A 46 3.28 -0.09 6.61
N VAL A 47 2.11 -0.69 6.45
CA VAL A 47 0.82 -0.01 6.54
C VAL A 47 -0.01 -0.69 7.61
N THR A 48 -0.35 0.05 8.65
CA THR A 48 -1.27 -0.40 9.71
C THR A 48 -2.66 0.12 9.40
N LEU A 49 -3.61 -0.81 9.24
CA LEU A 49 -5.01 -0.53 8.96
C LEU A 49 -5.76 -0.12 10.23
N PRO A 50 -6.96 0.51 10.12
CA PRO A 50 -7.75 0.93 11.29
C PRO A 50 -8.11 -0.20 12.26
N ASP A 51 -8.16 -1.44 11.78
CA ASP A 51 -8.48 -2.62 12.58
C ASP A 51 -7.24 -3.33 13.17
N GLY A 52 -6.06 -2.70 13.03
CA GLY A 52 -4.80 -3.21 13.56
C GLY A 52 -4.09 -4.23 12.68
N ARG A 53 -4.69 -4.65 11.54
CA ARG A 53 -3.99 -5.49 10.57
C ARG A 53 -2.84 -4.72 9.94
N VAL A 54 -1.76 -5.44 9.63
CA VAL A 54 -0.57 -4.88 9.02
C VAL A 54 -0.38 -5.45 7.62
N CYS A 55 -0.10 -4.58 6.66
CA CYS A 55 0.34 -4.95 5.32
C CYS A 55 1.75 -4.44 5.10
N THR A 56 2.64 -5.29 4.58
CA THR A 56 4.04 -4.93 4.34
C THR A 56 4.46 -5.28 2.94
N THR A 57 5.32 -4.47 2.35
CA THR A 57 6.06 -4.84 1.14
C THR A 57 7.50 -4.38 1.23
N ARG A 58 8.40 -5.17 0.65
CA ARG A 58 9.84 -4.88 0.63
C ARG A 58 10.21 -4.34 -0.75
N VAL A 59 10.88 -3.20 -0.77
CA VAL A 59 11.30 -2.48 -1.98
C VAL A 59 12.82 -2.54 -2.06
N VAL A 60 13.34 -3.13 -3.13
CA VAL A 60 14.79 -3.23 -3.44
C VAL A 60 15.17 -2.49 -4.73
N ASP A 61 14.23 -1.75 -5.31
CA ASP A 61 14.44 -1.02 -6.54
C ASP A 61 15.40 0.16 -6.29
N PRO A 62 16.58 0.19 -6.93
CA PRO A 62 17.57 1.24 -6.74
C PRO A 62 17.24 2.53 -7.51
N SER A 63 16.24 2.51 -8.40
CA SER A 63 15.88 3.66 -9.25
C SER A 63 15.56 4.90 -8.43
N ARG A 64 15.76 6.10 -8.98
CA ARG A 64 15.36 7.35 -8.32
C ARG A 64 13.92 7.33 -7.79
N ARG A 65 12.99 6.71 -8.54
CA ARG A 65 11.60 6.49 -8.14
C ARG A 65 11.33 4.99 -8.04
N ALA A 66 10.88 4.54 -6.88
CA ALA A 66 10.43 3.17 -6.66
C ALA A 66 8.96 3.17 -6.25
N VAL A 67 8.18 2.23 -6.77
CA VAL A 67 6.74 2.14 -6.50
C VAL A 67 6.43 0.87 -5.71
N ALA A 68 5.77 1.04 -4.58
CA ALA A 68 5.26 -0.03 -3.73
C ALA A 68 3.74 -0.08 -3.82
N LEU A 69 3.19 -1.25 -4.18
CA LEU A 69 1.75 -1.48 -4.22
C LEU A 69 1.34 -2.42 -3.09
N LEU A 70 0.48 -1.95 -2.19
CA LEU A 70 -0.10 -2.75 -1.11
C LEU A 70 -1.59 -2.92 -1.37
N LYS A 71 -2.07 -4.18 -1.33
CA LYS A 71 -3.49 -4.49 -1.52
C LYS A 71 -4.09 -4.99 -0.23
N PHE A 72 -5.23 -4.43 0.17
CA PHE A 72 -5.93 -4.85 1.38
C PHE A 72 -7.45 -4.71 1.23
N ARG A 73 -8.19 -5.54 1.97
CA ARG A 73 -9.65 -5.50 2.00
C ARG A 73 -10.14 -4.54 3.07
N VAL A 74 -11.08 -3.66 2.69
CA VAL A 74 -11.78 -2.77 3.64
C VAL A 74 -13.10 -3.40 4.08
N SER A 75 -13.25 -3.62 5.38
CA SER A 75 -14.36 -4.41 5.90
C SER A 75 -15.58 -3.58 6.28
N ARG A 76 -15.38 -2.31 6.67
CA ARG A 76 -16.44 -1.45 7.24
C ARG A 76 -16.50 -0.13 6.49
N ALA A 77 -17.73 0.35 6.27
CA ALA A 77 -17.97 1.70 5.80
C ALA A 77 -17.61 2.73 6.89
N GLY A 78 -17.30 3.95 6.45
CA GLY A 78 -16.90 5.07 7.29
C GLY A 78 -15.51 5.60 6.97
N LYS A 79 -14.99 6.45 7.86
CA LYS A 79 -13.67 7.06 7.74
C LYS A 79 -12.59 6.04 8.16
N CYS A 80 -11.70 5.71 7.24
CA CYS A 80 -10.54 4.85 7.48
C CYS A 80 -9.28 5.70 7.58
N ARG A 81 -8.49 5.48 8.63
CA ARG A 81 -7.15 6.06 8.79
C ARG A 81 -6.12 4.95 8.87
N CYS A 82 -5.19 4.93 7.93
CA CYS A 82 -4.03 4.05 7.96
C CYS A 82 -2.81 4.80 8.47
N ALA A 83 -1.97 4.13 9.25
CA ALA A 83 -0.62 4.61 9.55
C ALA A 83 0.37 3.95 8.59
N ILE A 84 1.32 4.72 8.07
CA ILE A 84 2.33 4.28 7.11
C ILE A 84 3.68 4.53 7.75
N VAL A 85 4.54 3.51 7.74
CA VAL A 85 5.95 3.62 8.13
C VAL A 85 6.79 3.09 6.98
N VAL A 86 7.77 3.87 6.55
CA VAL A 86 8.79 3.45 5.59
C VAL A 86 10.11 3.36 6.33
N MET A 87 10.73 2.18 6.35
CA MET A 87 11.96 1.92 7.11
C MET A 87 13.07 1.39 6.21
N SER A 88 14.31 1.78 6.48
CA SER A 88 15.48 1.23 5.79
C SER A 88 16.03 0.00 6.52
N GLU A 89 16.40 -1.04 5.79
CA GLU A 89 17.17 -2.17 6.37
C GLU A 89 18.64 -1.80 6.65
N CYS A 90 19.17 -0.78 5.96
CA CYS A 90 20.61 -0.49 5.94
C CYS A 90 21.00 0.75 6.74
N TYR A 91 20.08 1.71 6.89
CA TYR A 91 20.38 3.01 7.49
C TYR A 91 19.43 3.31 8.65
N ARG A 92 19.99 3.69 9.79
CA ARG A 92 19.20 4.13 10.94
C ARG A 92 18.88 5.62 10.83
N GLY A 93 17.66 6.01 11.18
CA GLY A 93 17.25 7.41 11.26
C GLY A 93 16.76 8.02 9.95
N LEU A 94 16.56 7.19 8.92
CA LEU A 94 15.89 7.57 7.67
C LEU A 94 14.43 7.08 7.62
N ASP A 95 13.90 6.61 8.76
CA ASP A 95 12.53 6.12 8.83
C ASP A 95 11.56 7.30 8.66
N VAL A 96 10.51 7.07 7.87
CA VAL A 96 9.46 8.07 7.59
C VAL A 96 8.12 7.54 8.08
N GLU A 97 7.42 8.34 8.86
CA GLU A 97 6.06 8.04 9.32
C GLU A 97 5.07 9.01 8.68
N ASP A 98 3.93 8.48 8.21
CA ASP A 98 2.82 9.26 7.66
C ASP A 98 1.48 8.59 7.98
N SER A 99 0.36 9.26 7.67
CA SER A 99 -0.96 8.66 7.77
C SER A 99 -1.87 9.06 6.61
N LEU A 100 -2.54 8.07 6.03
CA LEU A 100 -3.51 8.25 4.96
C LEU A 100 -4.93 8.12 5.50
N THR A 101 -5.81 9.04 5.14
CA THR A 101 -7.22 8.98 5.50
C THR A 101 -8.08 8.95 4.23
N PHE A 102 -9.05 8.03 4.18
CA PHE A 102 -10.00 7.91 3.08
C PHE A 102 -11.38 7.45 3.61
N THR A 103 -12.41 7.58 2.77
CA THR A 103 -13.79 7.21 3.12
C THR A 103 -14.18 5.94 2.38
N VAL A 104 -14.83 5.02 3.11
CA VAL A 104 -15.43 3.79 2.58
C VAL A 104 -16.95 3.92 2.63
N ASN A 105 -17.62 3.72 1.52
CA ASN A 105 -19.07 3.80 1.38
C ASN A 105 -19.74 2.46 1.70
N THR A 106 -21.02 2.51 2.07
CA THR A 106 -21.86 1.30 2.12
C THR A 106 -22.17 0.89 0.68
N ARG A 107 -22.05 -0.42 0.38
CA ARG A 107 -22.42 -0.92 -0.95
C ARG A 107 -23.93 -0.70 -1.19
N PRO A 108 -24.34 -0.11 -2.32
CA PRO A 108 -25.75 -0.02 -2.68
C PRO A 108 -26.38 -1.41 -2.70
N LYS A 109 -27.58 -1.58 -2.16
CA LYS A 109 -28.38 -2.79 -2.40
C LYS A 109 -28.84 -2.73 -3.85
N GLU A 110 -28.37 -3.63 -4.70
CA GLU A 110 -28.98 -3.84 -6.01
C GLU A 110 -30.45 -4.19 -5.77
N GLN A 111 -31.37 -3.40 -6.34
CA GLN A 111 -32.78 -3.78 -6.39
C GLN A 111 -32.85 -5.05 -7.21
N GLN A 112 -33.13 -6.18 -6.55
CA GLN A 112 -33.64 -7.37 -7.21
C GLN A 112 -34.91 -6.93 -7.94
N SER A 113 -34.88 -6.93 -9.28
CA SER A 113 -36.09 -6.95 -10.07
C SER A 113 -36.72 -8.32 -9.84
N ASP A 114 -37.74 -8.37 -9.00
CA ASP A 114 -38.68 -9.49 -8.94
C ASP A 114 -39.47 -9.51 -10.26
N ASP A 115 -38.83 -10.00 -11.33
CA ASP A 115 -39.54 -10.39 -12.54
C ASP A 115 -40.23 -11.72 -12.23
N GLU A 116 -41.39 -11.59 -11.58
CA GLU A 116 -42.36 -12.64 -11.34
C GLU A 116 -42.85 -13.14 -12.72
N TYR A 117 -42.33 -14.30 -13.16
CA TYR A 117 -42.83 -14.99 -14.34
C TYR A 117 -44.25 -15.48 -14.05
N ASP A 118 -45.25 -14.74 -14.54
CA ASP A 118 -46.61 -15.22 -14.72
C ASP A 118 -46.57 -16.53 -15.53
N ASN A 119 -46.88 -17.65 -14.87
CA ASN A 119 -47.23 -18.88 -15.57
C ASN A 119 -48.62 -18.66 -16.17
N GLU A 120 -48.68 -18.42 -17.49
CA GLU A 120 -49.93 -18.56 -18.23
C GLU A 120 -50.24 -20.05 -18.44
N ASP A 121 -51.50 -20.36 -18.14
CA ASP A 121 -52.13 -21.65 -17.95
C ASP A 121 -52.12 -22.59 -19.18
N GLU A 122 -52.09 -23.91 -18.91
CA GLU A 122 -52.55 -24.99 -19.81
C GLU A 122 -54.08 -25.14 -19.79
#